data_AF-A0A6N8TFR4-F1
#
_entry.id   AF-A0A6N8TFR4-F1
#
_cell.length_a   1.000
_cell.length_b   1.000
_cell.length_c   1.000
_cell.angle_alpha   90.00
_cell.angle_beta   90.00
_cell.angle_gamma   90.00
#
_symmetry.space_group_name_H-M   'P 1'
#
loop_
_entity.id
_entity.type
_entity.pdbx_description
1 polymer ?
#
loop_
_entity_poly.entity_id
_entity_poly.type
_entity_poly.pdbx_seq_one_letter_code
_entity_poly.pdbx_strand_id
1 'polypeptide(L)' 'MTPNASTIEDNRLKSWACDKAQEIMLREGFRLIRSARTGSNTEIRETSLIMARVIAASLVEASSAGRPAGE' A
#
# COMPACT_ATOMS: atom_id res chain seq x y z
N MET A 1 23.76 -16.96 -17.35
CA MET A 1 22.67 -16.09 -17.83
C MET A 1 22.57 -14.91 -16.87
N THR A 2 22.93 -13.71 -17.31
CA THR A 2 22.78 -12.48 -16.52
C THR A 2 21.29 -12.13 -16.43
N PRO A 3 20.75 -11.82 -15.25
CA PRO A 3 19.36 -11.40 -15.12
C PRO A 3 19.12 -10.11 -15.92
N ASN A 4 18.06 -10.09 -16.72
CA ASN A 4 17.65 -8.90 -17.48
C ASN A 4 17.26 -7.78 -16.49
N ALA A 5 17.59 -6.53 -16.83
CA ALA A 5 17.32 -5.36 -15.99
C ALA A 5 15.84 -5.25 -15.57
N SER A 6 14.89 -5.61 -16.45
CA SER A 6 13.46 -5.59 -16.13
C SER A 6 13.09 -6.59 -15.03
N THR A 7 13.73 -7.77 -15.00
CA THR A 7 13.47 -8.80 -13.97
C THR A 7 13.96 -8.36 -12.59
N ILE A 8 15.05 -7.59 -12.55
CA ILE A 8 15.57 -7.01 -11.31
C ILE A 8 14.60 -5.93 -10.80
N GLU A 9 14.10 -5.08 -11.69
CA GLU A 9 13.13 -4.03 -11.38
C GLU A 9 11.80 -4.60 -10.87
N ASP A 10 11.26 -5.64 -11.53
CA ASP A 10 10.05 -6.34 -11.10
C ASP A 10 10.18 -6.94 -9.70
N ASN A 11 11.33 -7.55 -9.39
CA ASN A 11 11.56 -8.14 -8.07
C ASN A 11 11.69 -7.08 -6.98
N ARG A 12 12.30 -5.93 -7.28
CA ARG A 12 12.38 -4.79 -6.36
C ARG A 12 10.99 -4.20 -6.10
N LEU A 13 10.18 -4.03 -7.14
CA LEU A 13 8.81 -3.55 -7.01
C LEU A 13 7.95 -4.50 -6.16
N LYS A 14 8.09 -5.83 -6.37
CA LYS A 14 7.41 -6.83 -5.53
C LYS A 14 7.82 -6.77 -4.07
N SER A 15 9.12 -6.67 -3.78
CA SER A 15 9.60 -6.54 -2.40
C SER A 15 9.04 -5.29 -1.73
N TRP A 16 9.14 -4.14 -2.41
CA TRP A 16 8.58 -2.88 -1.92
C TRP A 16 7.07 -2.98 -1.68
N ALA A 17 6.33 -3.61 -2.59
CA ALA A 17 4.88 -3.77 -2.46
C ALA A 17 4.50 -4.62 -1.24
N CYS A 18 5.25 -5.69 -0.96
CA CYS A 18 5.07 -6.50 0.25
C CYS A 18 5.34 -5.70 1.52
N ASP A 19 6.46 -4.98 1.58
CA ASP A 19 6.82 -4.15 2.73
C ASP A 19 5.77 -3.06 2.97
N LYS A 20 5.30 -2.43 1.88
CA LYS A 20 4.27 -1.39 1.95
C LYS A 20 2.93 -1.93 2.41
N ALA A 21 2.52 -3.09 1.90
CA ALA A 21 1.30 -3.75 2.35
C ALA A 21 1.36 -4.09 3.85
N GLN A 22 2.51 -4.58 4.32
CA GLN A 22 2.71 -4.88 5.73
C GLN A 22 2.64 -3.60 6.60
N GLU A 23 3.28 -2.51 6.19
CA GLU A 23 3.19 -1.21 6.86
C GLU A 23 1.72 -0.76 7.02
N ILE A 24 0.95 -0.81 5.93
CA ILE A 24 -0.47 -0.41 5.91
C ILE A 24 -1.30 -1.30 6.85
N MET A 25 -1.09 -2.62 6.81
CA MET A 25 -1.81 -3.55 7.68
C MET A 25 -1.49 -3.32 9.15
N LEU A 26 -0.20 -3.13 9.49
CA LEU A 26 0.23 -2.91 10.87
C LEU A 26 -0.27 -1.57 11.43
N ARG A 27 -0.42 -0.55 10.59
CA ARG A 27 -0.82 0.78 11.03
C ARG A 27 -2.33 1.00 10.94
N GLU A 28 -2.87 0.95 9.72
CA GLU A 28 -4.28 1.26 9.48
C GLU A 28 -5.19 0.05 9.73
N GLY A 29 -4.72 -1.17 9.47
CA GLY A 29 -5.45 -2.40 9.81
C GLY A 29 -5.70 -2.53 11.33
N PHE A 30 -4.69 -2.29 12.16
CA PHE A 30 -4.86 -2.29 13.62
C PHE A 30 -5.79 -1.17 14.12
N ARG A 31 -5.76 0.01 13.49
CA ARG A 31 -6.70 1.10 13.81
C ARG A 31 -8.13 0.67 13.49
N LEU A 32 -8.35 0.02 12.35
CA LEU A 32 -9.66 -0.48 11.97
C LEU A 32 -10.17 -1.52 12.98
N ILE A 33 -9.35 -2.50 13.36
CA ILE A 33 -9.69 -3.49 14.39
C ILE A 33 -10.05 -2.79 15.72
N ARG A 34 -9.30 -1.75 16.12
CA ARG A 34 -9.60 -0.99 17.33
C ARG A 34 -10.94 -0.25 17.22
N SER A 35 -11.24 0.38 16.09
CA SER A 35 -12.54 1.05 15.86
C SER A 35 -13.72 0.07 15.86
N ALA A 36 -13.52 -1.17 15.39
CA ALA A 36 -14.57 -2.18 15.43
C ALA A 36 -14.96 -2.55 16.87
N ARG A 37 -14.04 -2.44 17.84
CA ARG A 37 -14.29 -2.75 19.26
C ARG A 37 -15.10 -1.68 19.98
N THR A 38 -15.12 -0.44 19.50
CA THR A 38 -15.94 0.63 20.09
C THR A 38 -17.41 0.50 19.69
N GLY A 39 -17.71 -0.25 18.62
CA GLY A 39 -19.06 -0.44 18.09
C GLY A 39 -19.62 0.78 17.35
N SER A 40 -18.82 1.83 17.16
CA SER A 40 -19.24 3.03 16.44
C SER A 40 -19.11 2.84 14.93
N ASN A 41 -20.24 2.74 14.23
CA ASN A 41 -20.28 2.65 12.77
C ASN A 41 -19.59 3.85 12.09
N THR A 42 -19.67 5.04 12.70
CA THR A 42 -18.99 6.23 12.20
C THR A 42 -17.47 6.07 12.25
N GLU A 43 -16.92 5.62 13.38
CA GLU A 43 -15.48 5.41 13.52
C GLU A 43 -14.96 4.30 12.60
N ILE A 44 -15.73 3.22 12.45
CA ILE A 44 -15.40 2.13 11.52
C ILE A 44 -15.34 2.66 10.09
N ARG A 45 -16.33 3.46 9.68
CA ARG A 45 -16.40 4.05 8.34
C ARG A 45 -15.24 5.01 8.08
N GLU A 46 -14.94 5.89 9.02
CA GLU A 46 -13.85 6.85 8.90
C GLU A 46 -12.49 6.14 8.82
N THR A 47 -12.27 5.15 9.69
CA THR A 47 -11.01 4.39 9.70
C THR A 47 -10.85 3.56 8.43
N SER A 48 -11.92 2.95 7.94
CA SER A 48 -11.93 2.23 6.66
C SER A 48 -11.60 3.15 5.49
N LEU A 49 -12.15 4.37 5.48
CA LEU A 49 -11.88 5.36 4.44
C LEU A 49 -10.42 5.81 4.44
N ILE A 50 -9.81 5.99 5.62
CA ILE A 50 -8.38 6.31 5.75
C ILE A 50 -7.54 5.18 5.16
N MET A 51 -7.81 3.92 5.53
CA MET A 51 -7.10 2.76 5.00
C MET A 51 -7.19 2.68 3.46
N ALA A 52 -8.40 2.87 2.91
CA ALA A 52 -8.61 2.88 1.47
C ALA A 52 -7.82 4.00 0.76
N ARG A 53 -7.75 5.19 1.35
CA ARG A 53 -6.95 6.32 0.80
C ARG A 53 -5.46 6.01 0.80
N VAL A 54 -4.93 5.39 1.85
CA VAL A 54 -3.51 5.01 1.93
C VAL A 54 -3.17 3.95 0.88
N ILE A 55 -4.05 2.97 0.67
CA ILE A 55 -3.90 1.97 -0.39
C ILE A 55 -3.90 2.65 -1.76
N ALA A 56 -4.88 3.52 -2.04
CA ALA A 56 -4.95 4.25 -3.30
C ALA A 56 -3.71 5.11 -3.56
N ALA A 57 -3.21 5.82 -2.54
CA ALA A 57 -1.99 6.61 -2.63
C ALA A 57 -0.76 5.73 -2.95
N SER A 58 -0.65 4.56 -2.32
CA SER A 58 0.44 3.61 -2.57
C SER A 58 0.40 3.04 -3.98
N LEU A 59 -0.79 2.81 -4.54
CA LEU A 59 -0.93 2.39 -5.94
C LEU A 59 -0.51 3.49 -6.92
N VAL A 60 -0.84 4.74 -6.63
CA VAL A 60 -0.39 5.90 -7.44
C VAL A 60 1.14 6.02 -7.36
N GLU A 61 1.73 5.91 -6.18
CA GLU A 61 3.18 5.91 -5.98
C GLU A 61 3.86 4.82 -6.84
N ALA A 62 3.35 3.58 -6.76
CA ALA A 62 3.83 2.46 -7.56
C ALA A 62 3.75 2.73 -9.08
N SER A 63 2.63 3.31 -9.54
CA SER A 63 2.46 3.63 -10.96
C SER A 63 3.41 4.73 -11.45
N SER A 64 3.80 5.65 -10.57
CA SER A 64 4.75 6.72 -10.89
C SER A 64 6.20 6.23 -10.91
N ALA A 65 6.53 5.22 -10.08
CA ALA A 65 7.86 4.65 -9.99
C ALA A 65 8.25 3.82 -11.23
N GLY A 66 7.28 3.30 -11.98
CA GLY A 66 7.50 2.55 -13.22
C GLY A 66 7.52 3.40 -14.50
N ARG A 67 7.36 4.73 -14.41
CA ARG A 67 7.48 5.61 -15.59
C ARG A 67 8.92 6.12 -15.71
N PRO A 68 9.62 5.87 -16.82
CA PRO A 68 10.86 6.59 -17.10
C PRO A 68 10.55 8.09 -17.17
N ALA A 69 11.40 8.90 -16.54
CA ALA A 69 11.29 10.35 -16.59
C ALA A 69 11.60 10.83 -18.02
N GLY A 70 10.56 10.99 -18.84
CA GLY A 70 10.63 11.61 -20.17
C GLY A 70 10.07 10.74 -21.29
N GLU A 71 8.81 10.99 -21.64
CA GLU A 71 8.32 11.03 -23.03
C GLU A 71 7.56 12.34 -23.21
#